data_AF-A0A830GKQ0-F1
#
_entry.id   AF-A0A830GKQ0-F1
#
_cell.length_a   1.000
_cell.length_b   1.000
_cell.length_c   1.000
_cell.angle_alpha   90.00
_cell.angle_beta   90.00
_cell.angle_gamma   90.00
#
_symmetry.space_group_name_H-M   'P 1'
#
loop_
_entity.id
_entity.type
_entity.pdbx_description
1 polymer ?
#
loop_
_entity_poly.entity_id
_entity_poly.type
_entity_poly.pdbx_seq_one_letter_code
_entity_poly.pdbx_strand_id
1 'polypeptide(L)'
;MSETTSTGNEPRTGTEESLSNSSDDGSCATCDADADGIDARDRLPTCKDCASLQADGGLLDKPGSSFGDEVEVRLADLSAFQRDILWILHHDGALHGLGIKSALQEYYREEVNHGRLYPNLDDLCEMDLLEKGTRDQRTNEYELTDDAEYLLEVRRSFTDSGEVLH
;
A
#
# COMPACT_ATOMS: atom_id res chain seq x y z
N MET A 1 26.12 56.07 45.25
CA MET A 1 26.50 54.76 45.80
C MET A 1 25.26 53.90 45.78
N SER A 2 25.13 53.03 44.78
CA SER A 2 24.03 52.07 44.61
C SER A 2 24.56 50.87 43.81
N GLU A 3 24.09 49.70 44.23
CA GLU A 3 24.61 48.36 43.97
C GLU A 3 24.48 47.87 42.52
N THR A 4 25.19 46.79 42.18
CA THR A 4 24.57 45.51 41.78
C THR A 4 25.62 44.41 41.67
N THR A 5 25.41 43.36 42.47
CA THR A 5 26.04 42.05 42.44
C THR A 5 25.63 41.27 41.18
N SER A 6 26.55 40.53 40.56
CA SER A 6 26.16 39.38 39.73
C SER A 6 27.23 38.28 39.78
N THR A 7 26.72 37.11 40.09
CA THR A 7 27.34 35.89 40.60
C THR A 7 28.21 35.19 39.55
N GLY A 8 29.40 34.77 39.96
CA GLY A 8 30.26 33.88 39.18
C GLY A 8 29.62 32.50 39.02
N ASN A 9 29.57 32.00 37.79
CA ASN A 9 29.08 30.67 37.47
C ASN A 9 30.31 29.76 37.27
N GLU A 10 30.60 28.90 38.25
CA GLU A 10 31.57 27.82 38.09
C GLU A 10 30.97 26.70 37.22
N PRO A 11 31.69 26.15 36.24
CA PRO A 11 31.22 25.00 35.48
C PRO A 11 31.30 23.76 36.38
N ARG A 12 30.14 23.13 36.59
CA ARG A 12 30.06 21.82 37.24
C ARG A 12 30.78 20.79 36.36
N THR A 13 31.84 20.18 36.88
CA THR A 13 32.40 18.95 36.32
C THR A 13 31.42 17.82 36.61
N GLY A 14 30.49 17.58 35.68
CA GLY A 14 29.73 16.35 35.63
C GLY A 14 30.68 15.23 35.23
N THR A 15 31.06 14.39 36.19
CA THR A 15 31.52 13.04 35.87
C THR A 15 30.31 12.32 35.31
N GLU A 16 30.29 12.17 33.99
CA GLU A 16 29.34 11.32 33.29
C GLU A 16 29.71 9.89 33.64
N GLU A 17 29.04 9.36 34.65
CA GLU A 17 29.07 7.94 34.97
C GLU A 17 28.53 7.22 33.73
N SER A 18 29.46 6.68 32.95
CA SER A 18 29.15 5.90 31.76
C SER A 18 28.38 4.68 32.23
N LEU A 19 27.06 4.70 32.03
CA LEU A 19 26.24 3.51 32.11
C LEU A 19 26.86 2.51 31.13
N SER A 20 27.41 1.45 31.68
CA SER A 20 27.91 0.31 30.92
C SER A 20 26.76 -0.23 30.08
N ASN A 21 26.82 -0.04 28.76
CA ASN A 21 26.02 -0.82 27.82
C ASN A 21 26.44 -2.28 28.01
N SER A 22 25.63 -3.05 28.72
CA SER A 22 25.62 -4.49 28.54
C SER A 22 25.27 -4.72 27.07
N SER A 23 26.23 -5.28 26.35
CA SER A 23 26.06 -5.79 25.01
C SER A 23 25.06 -6.94 25.08
N ASP A 24 23.78 -6.62 24.99
CA ASP A 24 22.76 -7.61 24.71
C ASP A 24 22.85 -7.89 23.20
N ASP A 25 23.35 -9.08 22.88
CA ASP A 25 23.52 -9.66 21.55
C ASP A 25 22.16 -9.88 20.85
N GLY A 26 21.46 -8.79 20.54
CA GLY A 26 20.32 -8.82 19.65
C GLY A 26 20.80 -8.78 18.19
N SER A 27 20.31 -9.67 17.34
CA SER A 27 20.40 -9.47 15.90
C SER A 27 19.37 -8.44 15.46
N CYS A 28 19.75 -7.59 14.49
CA CYS A 28 18.90 -6.58 13.88
C CYS A 28 17.64 -7.25 13.29
N ALA A 29 16.46 -6.80 13.70
CA ALA A 29 15.20 -7.35 13.24
C ALA A 29 14.94 -7.16 11.73
N THR A 30 15.69 -6.27 11.07
CA THR A 30 15.54 -5.94 9.65
C THR A 30 16.51 -6.68 8.74
N CYS A 31 17.73 -6.96 9.21
CA CYS A 31 18.80 -7.51 8.36
C CYS A 31 19.62 -8.64 9.00
N ASP A 32 19.24 -9.08 10.20
CA ASP A 32 19.88 -10.16 10.98
C ASP A 32 21.38 -9.93 11.33
N ALA A 33 21.95 -8.76 11.02
CA ALA A 33 23.29 -8.37 11.45
C ALA A 33 23.33 -8.04 12.95
N ASP A 34 24.52 -7.82 13.51
CA ASP A 34 24.65 -7.39 14.91
C ASP A 34 23.90 -6.06 15.14
N ALA A 35 23.05 -6.00 16.16
CA ALA A 35 22.36 -4.75 16.50
C ALA A 35 23.27 -3.84 17.34
N ASP A 36 23.28 -2.56 16.98
CA ASP A 36 24.00 -1.52 17.71
C ASP A 36 23.10 -0.78 18.71
N GLY A 37 21.79 -1.05 18.69
CA GLY A 37 20.82 -0.41 19.56
C GLY A 37 19.42 -1.00 19.45
N ILE A 38 18.47 -0.38 20.15
CA ILE A 38 17.05 -0.73 20.16
C ILE A 38 16.27 0.42 19.51
N ASP A 39 15.40 0.11 18.56
CA ASP A 39 14.50 1.10 17.97
C ASP A 39 13.54 1.64 19.03
N ALA A 40 13.45 2.97 19.16
CA ALA A 40 12.64 3.60 20.20
C ALA A 40 11.13 3.46 19.99
N ARG A 41 10.66 3.18 18.76
CA ARG A 41 9.24 3.00 18.41
C ARG A 41 8.76 1.62 18.81
N ASP A 42 9.45 0.59 18.32
CA ASP A 42 8.98 -0.80 18.41
C ASP A 42 9.74 -1.65 19.43
N ARG A 43 10.81 -1.10 20.02
CA ARG A 43 11.71 -1.76 20.98
C ARG A 43 12.37 -3.02 20.44
N LEU A 44 12.56 -3.09 19.13
CA LEU A 44 13.27 -4.18 18.46
C LEU A 44 14.75 -3.83 18.27
N PRO A 45 15.66 -4.84 18.26
CA PRO A 45 17.07 -4.59 17.98
C PRO A 45 17.26 -4.10 16.54
N THR A 46 18.09 -3.07 16.35
CA THR A 46 18.39 -2.48 15.03
C THR A 46 19.86 -2.10 14.92
N CYS A 47 20.44 -2.24 13.73
CA CYS A 47 21.80 -1.78 13.45
C CYS A 47 21.79 -0.31 12.98
N LYS A 48 22.94 0.35 13.03
CA LYS A 48 23.07 1.77 12.66
C LYS A 48 22.62 2.07 11.22
N ASP A 49 22.85 1.13 10.31
CA ASP A 49 22.47 1.27 8.91
C ASP A 49 20.95 1.16 8.73
N CYS A 50 20.30 0.19 9.40
CA CYS A 50 18.84 0.03 9.36
C CYS A 50 18.08 1.14 10.11
N ALA A 51 18.63 1.64 11.22
CA ALA A 51 18.06 2.79 11.94
C ALA A 51 17.96 4.05 11.06
N SER A 52 18.86 4.18 10.08
CA SER A 52 18.89 5.31 9.14
C SER A 52 17.84 5.19 8.03
N LEU A 53 17.41 3.97 7.70
CA LEU A 53 16.45 3.66 6.64
C LEU A 53 14.98 3.81 7.10
N GLN A 54 14.71 4.01 8.40
CA GLN A 54 13.35 4.16 8.95
C GLN A 54 13.05 5.61 9.42
N ALA A 55 13.99 6.53 9.20
CA ALA A 55 13.91 7.91 9.68
C ALA A 55 13.01 8.81 8.83
N ASP A 56 12.73 8.42 7.59
CA ASP A 56 11.94 9.11 6.58
C ASP A 56 10.49 8.64 6.53
N GLY A 57 9.87 8.35 7.69
CA GLY A 57 8.41 8.21 7.80
C GLY A 57 7.79 7.23 6.80
N GLY A 58 8.02 5.94 7.03
CA GLY A 58 7.60 4.83 6.17
C GLY A 58 6.16 4.92 5.66
N LEU A 59 6.06 4.73 4.34
CA LEU A 59 4.83 4.37 3.64
C LEU A 59 4.47 2.92 4.02
N LEU A 60 3.17 2.62 4.15
CA LEU A 60 2.68 1.32 4.56
C LEU A 60 3.16 0.21 3.60
N ASP A 61 4.03 -0.68 4.08
CA ASP A 61 4.29 -1.95 3.39
C ASP A 61 3.06 -2.85 3.52
N LYS A 62 2.29 -2.96 2.44
CA LYS A 62 1.32 -4.04 2.29
C LYS A 62 2.06 -5.37 2.08
N PRO A 63 1.60 -6.48 2.68
CA PRO A 63 2.18 -7.80 2.41
C PRO A 63 1.82 -8.22 0.98
N GLY A 64 2.76 -8.06 0.04
CA GLY A 64 2.61 -8.46 -1.37
C GLY A 64 3.74 -7.98 -2.30
N SER A 65 4.43 -6.89 -1.96
CA SER A 65 5.42 -6.30 -2.86
C SER A 65 6.80 -6.96 -2.74
N SER A 66 7.09 -7.92 -3.62
CA SER A 66 8.47 -8.29 -3.93
C SER A 66 8.99 -7.41 -5.07
N PHE A 67 9.72 -6.35 -4.70
CA PHE A 67 10.73 -5.63 -5.49
C PHE A 67 10.66 -5.80 -7.02
N GLY A 68 9.89 -4.92 -7.67
CA GLY A 68 9.98 -4.67 -9.10
C GLY A 68 9.11 -3.49 -9.49
N ASP A 69 9.71 -2.31 -9.71
CA ASP A 69 9.13 -1.11 -10.37
C ASP A 69 7.58 -1.05 -10.36
N GLU A 70 6.98 -0.95 -9.18
CA GLU A 70 5.52 -0.98 -9.04
C GLU A 70 4.94 0.34 -9.57
N VAL A 71 4.35 0.26 -10.76
CA VAL A 71 3.47 1.31 -11.25
C VAL A 71 2.28 1.34 -10.29
N GLU A 72 2.20 2.35 -9.42
CA GLU A 72 1.02 2.61 -8.59
C GLU A 72 -0.20 2.81 -9.53
N VAL A 73 -0.97 1.75 -9.77
CA VAL A 73 -2.10 1.79 -10.70
C VAL A 73 -3.19 2.65 -10.11
N ARG A 74 -3.43 3.84 -10.68
CA ARG A 74 -4.53 4.70 -10.26
C ARG A 74 -5.76 4.38 -11.08
N LEU A 75 -6.90 4.28 -10.38
CA LEU A 75 -8.21 4.10 -11.02
C LEU A 75 -8.53 5.17 -12.09
N ALA A 76 -7.92 6.36 -11.98
CA ALA A 76 -8.07 7.46 -12.92
C ALA A 76 -7.37 7.23 -14.28
N ASP A 77 -6.33 6.40 -14.30
CA ASP A 77 -5.57 6.09 -15.51
C ASP A 77 -6.25 4.99 -16.34
N LEU A 78 -7.19 4.24 -15.73
CA LEU A 78 -7.99 3.23 -16.39
C LEU A 78 -9.06 3.86 -17.30
N SER A 79 -9.26 3.22 -18.46
CA SER A 79 -10.35 3.58 -19.36
C SER A 79 -11.71 3.41 -18.67
N ALA A 80 -12.74 4.12 -19.17
CA ALA A 80 -14.10 3.97 -18.64
C ALA A 80 -14.56 2.50 -18.73
N PHE A 81 -14.20 1.81 -19.81
CA PHE A 81 -14.57 0.43 -20.05
C PHE A 81 -13.90 -0.55 -19.05
N GLN A 82 -12.62 -0.34 -18.74
CA GLN A 82 -11.91 -1.10 -17.71
C GLN A 82 -12.53 -0.88 -16.33
N ARG A 83 -12.83 0.37 -15.97
CA ARG A 83 -13.51 0.68 -14.70
C ARG A 83 -14.87 0.02 -14.60
N ASP A 84 -15.65 0.02 -15.68
CA ASP A 84 -16.98 -0.61 -15.69
C ASP A 84 -16.89 -2.12 -15.50
N ILE A 85 -15.86 -2.77 -16.05
CA ILE A 85 -15.57 -4.20 -15.77
C ILE A 85 -15.33 -4.41 -14.27
N LEU A 86 -14.44 -3.61 -13.66
CA LEU A 86 -14.13 -3.72 -12.22
C LEU A 86 -15.38 -3.51 -11.36
N TRP A 87 -16.25 -2.56 -11.74
CA TRP A 87 -17.51 -2.30 -11.04
C TRP A 87 -18.50 -3.46 -11.12
N ILE A 88 -18.61 -4.10 -12.28
CA ILE A 88 -19.47 -5.28 -12.45
C ILE A 88 -18.97 -6.42 -11.56
N LEU A 89 -17.67 -6.71 -11.60
CA LEU A 89 -17.08 -7.77 -10.78
C LEU A 89 -17.17 -7.48 -9.28
N HIS A 90 -17.07 -6.22 -8.89
CA HIS A 90 -17.26 -5.84 -7.49
C HIS A 90 -18.70 -6.04 -7.01
N HIS A 91 -19.70 -5.91 -7.89
CA HIS A 91 -21.10 -6.10 -7.52
C HIS A 91 -21.53 -7.58 -7.57
N ASP A 92 -21.16 -8.28 -8.64
CA ASP A 92 -21.64 -9.63 -8.94
C ASP A 92 -20.66 -10.72 -8.45
N GLY A 93 -19.45 -10.34 -8.04
CA GLY A 93 -18.37 -11.26 -7.68
C GLY A 93 -17.65 -11.83 -8.89
N ALA A 94 -16.99 -12.99 -8.69
CA ALA A 94 -16.28 -13.69 -9.74
C ALA A 94 -17.21 -14.10 -10.89
N LEU A 95 -16.86 -13.71 -12.12
CA LEU A 95 -17.66 -13.99 -13.32
C LEU A 95 -16.79 -14.53 -14.46
N HIS A 96 -17.38 -15.40 -15.26
CA HIS A 96 -16.77 -15.82 -16.53
C HIS A 96 -16.85 -14.70 -17.58
N GLY A 97 -15.94 -14.70 -18.56
CA GLY A 97 -15.88 -13.65 -19.59
C GLY A 97 -17.20 -13.41 -20.35
N LEU A 98 -18.02 -14.46 -20.56
CA LEU A 98 -19.36 -14.31 -21.15
C LEU A 98 -20.36 -13.59 -20.22
N GLY A 99 -20.23 -13.73 -18.90
CA GLY A 99 -21.11 -13.12 -17.91
C GLY A 99 -20.81 -11.64 -17.81
N ILE A 100 -19.52 -11.29 -17.74
CA ILE A 100 -19.05 -9.90 -17.84
C ILE A 100 -19.54 -9.25 -19.14
N LYS A 101 -19.43 -9.97 -20.27
CA LYS A 101 -19.97 -9.49 -21.55
C LYS A 101 -21.47 -9.18 -21.45
N SER A 102 -22.27 -10.12 -20.95
CA SER A 102 -23.72 -9.93 -20.83
C SER A 102 -24.08 -8.77 -19.90
N ALA A 103 -23.40 -8.62 -18.77
CA ALA A 103 -23.60 -7.51 -17.84
C ALA A 103 -23.25 -6.16 -18.49
N LEU A 104 -22.14 -6.07 -19.23
CA LEU A 104 -21.77 -4.85 -19.97
C LEU A 104 -22.76 -4.52 -21.09
N GLN A 105 -23.25 -5.54 -21.82
CA GLN A 105 -24.26 -5.35 -22.86
C GLN A 105 -25.57 -4.81 -22.29
N GLU A 106 -25.99 -5.30 -21.12
CA GLU A 106 -27.16 -4.79 -20.41
C GLU A 106 -26.93 -3.34 -19.94
N TYR A 107 -25.76 -3.06 -19.39
CA TYR A 107 -25.39 -1.74 -18.89
C TYR A 107 -25.37 -0.67 -19.99
N TYR A 108 -24.66 -0.93 -21.10
CA TYR A 108 -24.58 0.00 -22.22
C TYR A 108 -25.78 -0.06 -23.17
N ARG A 109 -26.66 -1.07 -23.02
CA ARG A 109 -27.77 -1.39 -23.93
C ARG A 109 -27.31 -1.53 -25.39
N GLU A 110 -26.11 -2.06 -25.58
CA GLU A 110 -25.49 -2.23 -26.90
C GLU A 110 -24.73 -3.55 -26.99
N GLU A 111 -24.39 -3.96 -28.22
CA GLU A 111 -23.54 -5.12 -28.42
C GLU A 111 -22.06 -4.80 -28.13
N VAL A 112 -21.51 -5.48 -27.13
CA VAL A 112 -20.09 -5.39 -26.78
C VAL A 112 -19.31 -6.40 -27.61
N ASN A 113 -18.36 -5.91 -28.40
CA ASN A 113 -17.51 -6.76 -29.23
C ASN A 113 -16.48 -7.54 -28.39
N HIS A 114 -16.29 -8.83 -28.71
CA HIS A 114 -15.29 -9.67 -28.04
C HIS A 114 -13.87 -9.13 -28.16
N GLY A 115 -13.52 -8.57 -29.32
CA GLY A 115 -12.20 -7.95 -29.55
C GLY A 115 -11.97 -6.66 -28.77
N ARG A 116 -13.00 -6.10 -28.11
CA ARG A 116 -12.84 -5.01 -27.13
C ARG A 116 -12.75 -5.58 -25.72
N LEU A 117 -13.58 -6.56 -25.38
CA LEU A 117 -13.65 -7.13 -24.03
C LEU A 117 -12.34 -7.81 -23.61
N TYR A 118 -11.86 -8.77 -24.39
CA TYR A 118 -10.74 -9.61 -23.95
C TYR A 118 -9.42 -8.86 -23.80
N PRO A 119 -9.03 -7.95 -24.71
CA PRO A 119 -7.83 -7.14 -24.48
C PRO A 119 -7.91 -6.33 -23.18
N ASN A 120 -9.08 -5.77 -22.86
CA ASN A 120 -9.23 -5.01 -21.61
C ASN A 120 -9.18 -5.93 -20.37
N LEU A 121 -9.65 -7.18 -20.46
CA LEU A 121 -9.51 -8.16 -19.38
C LEU A 121 -8.04 -8.59 -19.21
N ASP A 122 -7.34 -8.82 -20.31
CA ASP A 122 -5.93 -9.20 -20.28
C ASP A 122 -5.08 -8.06 -19.71
N ASP A 123 -5.29 -6.81 -20.15
CA ASP A 123 -4.62 -5.62 -19.59
C ASP A 123 -4.86 -5.48 -18.07
N LEU A 124 -6.09 -5.74 -17.61
CA LEU A 124 -6.43 -5.68 -16.18
C LEU A 124 -5.77 -6.81 -15.37
N CYS A 125 -5.60 -7.99 -15.94
CA CYS A 125 -4.82 -9.06 -15.34
C CYS A 125 -3.32 -8.72 -15.31
N GLU A 126 -2.78 -8.11 -16.37
CA GLU A 126 -1.37 -7.67 -16.42
C GLU A 126 -1.07 -6.57 -15.40
N MET A 127 -2.09 -5.79 -15.01
CA MET A 127 -2.01 -4.77 -13.96
C MET A 127 -2.30 -5.32 -12.54
N ASP A 128 -2.42 -6.64 -12.37
CA ASP A 128 -2.75 -7.30 -11.09
C ASP A 128 -4.05 -6.80 -10.44
N LEU A 129 -4.98 -6.25 -11.24
CA LEU A 129 -6.30 -5.84 -10.78
C LEU A 129 -7.34 -6.96 -10.88
N LEU A 130 -7.05 -7.96 -11.71
CA LEU A 130 -7.88 -9.14 -11.89
C LEU A 130 -7.05 -10.40 -11.77
N GLU A 131 -7.61 -11.38 -11.05
CA GLU A 131 -7.11 -12.74 -11.06
C GLU A 131 -7.91 -13.60 -12.02
N LYS A 132 -7.20 -14.41 -12.80
CA LYS A 132 -7.78 -15.33 -13.76
C LYS A 132 -7.83 -16.74 -13.18
N GLY A 133 -9.02 -17.13 -12.76
CA GLY A 133 -9.34 -18.50 -12.36
C GLY A 133 -9.63 -19.42 -13.55
N THR A 134 -9.41 -20.72 -13.37
CA THR A 134 -9.86 -21.74 -14.32
C THR A 134 -11.02 -22.51 -13.72
N ARG A 135 -12.26 -22.20 -14.15
CA ARG A 135 -13.45 -22.90 -13.66
C ARG A 135 -13.68 -24.24 -14.38
N ASP A 136 -13.29 -24.30 -15.65
CA ASP A 136 -13.26 -25.50 -16.49
C ASP A 136 -12.21 -25.31 -17.59
N GLN A 137 -11.77 -26.37 -18.28
CA GLN A 137 -10.69 -26.38 -19.28
C GLN A 137 -10.89 -25.39 -20.46
N ARG A 138 -12.05 -24.73 -20.55
CA ARG A 138 -12.42 -23.77 -21.61
C ARG A 138 -13.06 -22.47 -21.10
N THR A 139 -13.29 -22.33 -19.80
CA THR A 139 -13.97 -21.16 -19.23
C THR A 139 -13.12 -20.54 -18.16
N ASN A 140 -12.50 -19.42 -18.51
CA ASN A 140 -11.80 -18.57 -17.57
C ASN A 140 -12.84 -17.82 -16.73
N GLU A 141 -12.58 -17.77 -15.45
CA GLU A 141 -13.28 -16.95 -14.47
C GLU A 141 -12.36 -15.78 -14.10
N TYR A 142 -12.94 -14.62 -13.88
CA TYR A 142 -12.22 -13.42 -13.50
C TYR A 142 -12.77 -12.94 -12.18
N GLU A 143 -11.87 -12.67 -11.25
CA GLU A 143 -12.15 -12.21 -9.89
C GLU A 143 -11.31 -10.96 -9.61
N LEU A 144 -11.81 -10.08 -8.74
CA LEU A 144 -11.03 -8.93 -8.31
C LEU A 144 -9.92 -9.37 -7.35
N THR A 145 -8.78 -8.72 -7.45
CA THR A 145 -7.74 -8.85 -6.42
C THR A 145 -8.06 -7.97 -5.21
N ASP A 146 -7.47 -8.30 -4.06
CA ASP A 146 -7.59 -7.48 -2.84
C ASP A 146 -7.19 -6.02 -3.08
N ASP A 147 -6.21 -5.78 -3.96
CA ASP A 147 -5.78 -4.42 -4.31
C ASP A 147 -6.80 -3.70 -5.18
N ALA A 148 -7.42 -4.37 -6.15
CA ALA A 148 -8.50 -3.78 -6.93
C ALA A 148 -9.73 -3.46 -6.07
N GLU A 149 -10.09 -4.33 -5.13
CA GLU A 149 -11.16 -4.06 -4.16
C GLU A 149 -10.85 -2.83 -3.32
N TYR A 150 -9.65 -2.78 -2.73
CA TYR A 150 -9.21 -1.62 -1.96
C TYR A 150 -9.24 -0.32 -2.77
N LEU A 151 -8.77 -0.34 -4.02
CA LEU A 151 -8.78 0.83 -4.90
C LEU A 151 -10.21 1.32 -5.19
N LEU A 152 -11.17 0.41 -5.37
CA LEU A 152 -12.58 0.75 -5.57
C LEU A 152 -13.21 1.33 -4.29
N GLU A 153 -12.88 0.79 -3.13
CA GLU A 153 -13.36 1.29 -1.83
C GLU A 153 -12.83 2.69 -1.52
N VAL A 154 -11.53 2.93 -1.74
CA VAL A 154 -10.94 4.27 -1.60
C VAL A 154 -11.67 5.25 -2.52
N ARG A 155 -11.96 4.87 -3.76
CA ARG A 155 -12.71 5.73 -4.68
C ARG A 155 -14.13 6.06 -4.19
N ARG A 156 -14.82 5.11 -3.53
CA ARG A 156 -16.15 5.35 -2.97
C ARG A 156 -16.12 6.34 -1.79
N SER A 157 -15.13 6.24 -0.91
CA SER A 157 -15.04 7.15 0.26
C SER A 157 -14.89 8.62 -0.14
N PHE A 158 -14.17 8.89 -1.25
CA PHE A 158 -14.06 10.24 -1.83
C PHE A 158 -15.37 10.75 -2.44
N THR A 159 -16.25 9.87 -2.91
CA THR A 159 -17.54 10.27 -3.49
C THR A 159 -18.58 10.54 -2.41
N ASP A 160 -18.54 9.79 -1.30
CA ASP A 160 -19.47 9.94 -0.17
C ASP A 160 -19.16 11.17 0.70
N SER A 161 -17.89 11.60 0.72
CA SER A 161 -17.47 12.84 1.41
C SER A 161 -17.79 14.11 0.63
N GLY A 162 -18.36 13.98 -0.57
CA GLY A 162 -18.87 15.08 -1.38
C GLY A 162 -20.33 15.37 -1.08
N GLU A 163 -20.67 15.72 0.16
CA GLU A 163 -21.92 16.43 0.45
C GLU A 163 -21.86 17.76 -0.32
N VAL A 164 -22.50 17.79 -1.48
CA VAL A 164 -22.73 18.99 -2.27
C VAL A 164 -23.62 19.89 -1.42
N LEU A 165 -23.00 20.81 -0.66
CA LEU A 165 -23.70 21.97 -0.13
C LEU A 165 -24.20 22.78 -1.31
N HIS A 166 -25.50 22.65 -1.54
CA HIS A 166 -26.25 23.27 -2.62
C HIS A 166 -26.76 24.66 -2.26
#